data_AF-A0A6V7MCL9-F1
#
_entry.id   AF-A0A6V7MCL9-F1
#
_cell.length_a   1.000
_cell.length_b   1.000
_cell.length_c   1.000
_cell.angle_alpha   90.00
_cell.angle_beta   90.00
_cell.angle_gamma   90.00
#
_symmetry.space_group_name_H-M   'P 1'
#
loop_
_entity.id
_entity.type
_entity.pdbx_description
1 polymer ?
#
loop_
_entity_poly.entity_id
_entity_poly.type
_entity_poly.pdbx_seq_one_letter_code
_entity_poly.pdbx_strand_id
1 'polypeptide(L)'
;SEILDLDSRITASTSQVLEKGEELVKSRKVESNIAAAIDSLTMCLPVLAAYAKLQRQLKDKRYYPALKTLEQLENYDLPKVTNYRFSSQITDKIPKLRENIKDASMSDLRDFLENIRKYSPKIGEVAMRHSSEQLISEAEIIGRKKKRIAGNSSGNDEEELSAQDLMDFSPVYRCMHIYTVLREGDTFKAYYQQQRRQQARLVLQPPVNMHESILGYQAYLHGIVGFFVVEDHILNTGNGLAT
;
A
#
# COMPACT_ATOMS: atom_id res chain seq x y z
N SER A 1 37.69 27.95 79.94
CA SER A 1 36.55 28.46 79.15
C SER A 1 36.75 28.36 77.65
N GLU A 2 37.95 28.57 77.10
CA GLU A 2 38.19 28.45 75.65
C GLU A 2 38.02 27.03 75.09
N ILE A 3 38.38 26.00 75.84
CA ILE A 3 38.26 24.59 75.39
C ILE A 3 36.79 24.19 75.21
N LEU A 4 35.89 24.66 76.09
CA LEU A 4 34.45 24.37 75.99
C LEU A 4 33.78 25.14 74.82
N ASP A 5 34.25 26.36 74.54
CA ASP A 5 33.78 27.13 73.38
C ASP A 5 34.25 26.49 72.06
N LEU A 6 35.49 26.01 72.03
CA LEU A 6 36.04 25.27 70.89
C LEU A 6 35.28 23.97 70.65
N ASP A 7 35.00 23.19 71.70
CA ASP A 7 34.25 21.93 71.62
C ASP A 7 32.81 22.15 71.12
N SER A 8 32.13 23.20 71.62
CA SER A 8 30.82 23.63 71.14
C SER A 8 30.83 24.00 69.66
N ARG A 9 31.82 24.79 69.22
CA ARG A 9 31.95 25.22 67.82
C ARG A 9 32.30 24.05 66.90
N ILE A 10 33.15 23.13 67.33
CA ILE A 10 33.47 21.90 66.59
C ILE A 10 32.21 21.02 66.47
N THR A 11 31.47 20.84 67.54
CA THR A 11 30.24 20.03 67.54
C THR A 11 29.17 20.63 66.63
N ALA A 12 28.98 21.95 66.69
CA ALA A 12 28.07 22.67 65.81
C ALA A 12 28.47 22.56 64.33
N SER A 13 29.76 22.75 64.03
CA SER A 13 30.29 22.62 62.66
C SER A 13 30.19 21.18 62.14
N THR A 14 30.47 20.19 62.99
CA THR A 14 30.33 18.76 62.66
C THR A 14 28.87 18.42 62.36
N SER A 15 27.94 18.93 63.16
CA SER A 15 26.50 18.74 62.93
C SER A 15 26.04 19.35 61.60
N GLN A 16 26.48 20.57 61.28
CA GLN A 16 26.18 21.22 60.00
C GLN A 16 26.76 20.46 58.79
N VAL A 17 27.99 19.93 58.92
CA VAL A 17 28.61 19.12 57.86
C VAL A 17 27.86 17.79 57.69
N LEU A 18 27.42 17.18 58.78
CA LEU A 18 26.61 15.96 58.73
C LEU A 18 25.28 16.22 58.03
N GLU A 19 24.58 17.30 58.38
CA GLU A 19 23.33 17.72 57.74
C GLU A 19 23.51 17.98 56.24
N LYS A 20 24.56 18.72 55.85
CA LYS A 20 24.90 18.95 54.43
C LYS A 20 25.28 17.66 53.71
N GLY A 21 25.93 16.73 54.40
CA GLY A 21 26.22 15.38 53.90
C GLY A 21 24.94 14.59 53.61
N GLU A 22 23.96 14.62 54.51
CA GLU A 22 22.66 13.98 54.31
C GLU A 22 21.87 14.61 53.15
N GLU A 23 21.86 15.95 53.06
CA GLU A 23 21.25 16.67 51.93
C GLU A 23 21.89 16.26 50.59
N LEU A 24 23.21 16.14 50.55
CA LEU A 24 23.93 15.71 49.35
C LEU A 24 23.58 14.28 48.94
N VAL A 25 23.46 13.36 49.90
CA VAL A 25 23.05 11.97 49.63
C VAL A 25 21.63 11.92 49.07
N LYS A 26 20.70 12.70 49.65
CA LYS A 26 19.33 12.83 49.13
C LYS A 26 19.33 13.37 47.70
N SER A 27 20.11 14.42 47.44
CA SER A 27 20.23 15.02 46.10
C SER A 27 20.78 14.02 45.08
N ARG A 28 21.85 13.27 45.41
CA ARG A 28 22.39 12.22 44.53
C ARG A 28 21.39 11.10 44.24
N LYS A 29 20.54 10.76 45.20
CA LYS A 29 19.48 9.76 44.97
C LYS A 29 18.42 10.26 44.00
N VAL A 30 18.04 11.54 44.10
CA VAL A 30 17.15 12.19 43.13
C VAL A 30 17.80 12.22 41.74
N GLU A 31 19.08 12.60 41.66
CA GLU A 31 19.84 12.61 40.40
C GLU A 31 19.89 11.22 39.74
N SER A 32 20.18 10.17 40.52
CA SER A 32 20.16 8.79 40.02
C SER A 32 18.78 8.35 39.54
N ASN A 33 17.71 8.73 40.24
CA ASN A 33 16.34 8.42 39.83
C ASN A 33 15.98 9.16 38.53
N ILE A 34 16.41 10.42 38.39
CA ILE A 34 16.21 11.21 37.16
C ILE A 34 16.96 10.58 36.00
N ALA A 35 18.22 10.18 36.18
CA ALA A 35 19.00 9.51 35.14
C ALA A 35 18.30 8.22 34.65
N ALA A 36 17.85 7.36 35.58
CA ALA A 36 17.13 6.14 35.23
C ALA A 36 15.80 6.42 34.49
N ALA A 37 15.11 7.51 34.82
CA ALA A 37 13.90 7.93 34.12
C ALA A 37 14.21 8.44 32.70
N ILE A 38 15.29 9.20 32.52
CA ILE A 38 15.75 9.68 31.21
C ILE A 38 16.11 8.48 30.33
N ASP A 39 16.85 7.50 30.84
CA ASP A 39 17.24 6.31 30.08
C ASP A 39 16.00 5.51 29.64
N SER A 40 15.06 5.30 30.56
CA SER A 40 13.78 4.64 30.28
C SER A 40 12.98 5.34 29.17
N LEU A 41 12.87 6.67 29.25
CA LEU A 41 12.16 7.46 28.23
C LEU A 41 12.87 7.46 26.88
N THR A 42 14.20 7.50 26.90
CA THR A 42 15.04 7.48 25.69
C THR A 42 14.87 6.17 24.93
N MET A 43 14.72 5.04 25.64
CA MET A 43 14.41 3.75 25.01
C MET A 43 13.00 3.68 24.40
N CYS A 44 12.02 4.34 25.01
CA CYS A 44 10.62 4.30 24.56
C CYS A 44 10.33 5.23 23.36
N LEU A 45 11.07 6.34 23.26
CA LEU A 45 10.92 7.36 22.21
C LEU A 45 10.93 6.80 20.77
N PRO A 46 11.91 5.98 20.34
CA PRO A 46 11.92 5.44 18.98
C PRO A 46 10.71 4.54 18.68
N VAL A 47 10.25 3.75 19.66
CA VAL A 47 9.07 2.87 19.48
C VAL A 47 7.81 3.69 19.26
N LEU A 48 7.60 4.74 20.08
CA LEU A 48 6.45 5.63 19.93
C LEU A 48 6.50 6.43 18.63
N ALA A 49 7.68 6.90 18.23
CA ALA A 49 7.88 7.61 16.97
C ALA A 49 7.61 6.70 15.75
N ALA A 50 8.09 5.45 15.78
CA ALA A 50 7.82 4.45 14.75
C ALA A 50 6.33 4.11 14.67
N TYR A 51 5.66 3.92 15.81
CA TYR A 51 4.21 3.70 15.85
C TYR A 51 3.42 4.90 15.32
N ALA A 52 3.81 6.14 15.67
CA ALA A 52 3.18 7.34 15.12
C ALA A 52 3.38 7.46 13.60
N LYS A 53 4.57 7.09 13.10
CA LYS A 53 4.87 7.03 11.66
C LYS A 53 3.99 5.99 10.95
N LEU A 54 3.84 4.79 11.54
CA LEU A 54 2.94 3.75 11.04
C LEU A 54 1.51 4.27 10.91
N GLN A 55 0.98 4.93 11.96
CA GLN A 55 -0.36 5.50 11.93
C GLN A 55 -0.54 6.56 10.84
N ARG A 56 0.48 7.39 10.57
CA ARG A 56 0.43 8.33 9.43
C ARG A 56 0.44 7.61 8.08
N GLN A 57 1.31 6.62 7.90
CA GLN A 57 1.37 5.85 6.65
C GLN A 57 0.06 5.13 6.33
N LEU A 58 -0.63 4.63 7.36
CA LEU A 58 -1.97 4.04 7.21
C LEU A 58 -3.02 5.06 6.77
N LYS A 59 -3.00 6.27 7.35
CA LYS A 59 -3.90 7.37 6.94
C LYS A 59 -3.66 7.81 5.50
N ASP A 60 -2.41 7.84 5.07
CA ASP A 60 -2.01 8.23 3.72
C ASP A 60 -2.21 7.10 2.68
N LYS A 61 -2.82 5.97 3.07
CA LYS A 61 -2.98 4.75 2.25
C LYS A 61 -1.66 4.20 1.69
N ARG A 62 -0.53 4.52 2.33
CA ARG A 62 0.80 4.01 1.99
C ARG A 62 1.02 2.66 2.68
N TYR A 63 0.26 1.66 2.24
CA TYR A 63 0.22 0.34 2.86
C TYR A 63 1.58 -0.39 2.87
N TYR A 64 2.40 -0.23 1.83
CA TYR A 64 3.70 -0.88 1.77
C TYR A 64 4.72 -0.32 2.79
N PRO A 65 4.99 1.00 2.82
CA PRO A 65 5.79 1.59 3.89
C PRO A 65 5.24 1.29 5.29
N ALA A 66 3.92 1.20 5.44
CA ALA A 66 3.26 0.82 6.68
C ALA A 66 3.60 -0.62 7.09
N LEU A 67 3.47 -1.60 6.19
CA LEU A 67 3.82 -3.00 6.49
C LEU A 67 5.30 -3.16 6.86
N LYS A 68 6.21 -2.49 6.15
CA LYS A 68 7.65 -2.51 6.49
C LYS A 68 7.93 -1.90 7.87
N THR A 69 7.28 -0.78 8.17
CA THR A 69 7.42 -0.12 9.48
C THR A 69 6.82 -0.98 10.59
N LEU A 70 5.73 -1.69 10.31
CA LEU A 70 5.09 -2.62 11.24
C LEU A 70 5.98 -3.85 11.51
N GLU A 71 6.59 -4.43 10.49
CA GLU A 71 7.56 -5.54 10.64
C GLU A 71 8.79 -5.11 11.44
N GLN A 72 9.31 -3.90 11.17
CA GLN A 72 10.41 -3.34 11.96
C GLN A 72 10.01 -3.15 13.44
N LEU A 73 8.82 -2.61 13.68
CA LEU A 73 8.29 -2.36 15.02
C LEU A 73 8.15 -3.67 15.81
N GLU A 74 7.65 -4.73 15.16
CA GLU A 74 7.44 -6.05 15.75
C GLU A 74 8.75 -6.78 16.06
N ASN A 75 9.70 -6.80 15.11
CA ASN A 75 10.90 -7.62 15.23
C ASN A 75 12.07 -6.93 15.96
N TYR A 76 12.16 -5.60 15.94
CA TYR A 76 13.34 -4.88 16.45
C TYR A 76 13.05 -3.93 17.60
N ASP A 77 11.93 -3.20 17.55
CA ASP A 77 11.67 -2.11 18.49
C ASP A 77 10.88 -2.57 19.71
N LEU A 78 9.82 -3.36 19.55
CA LEU A 78 9.00 -3.87 20.65
C LEU A 78 9.74 -4.81 21.62
N PRO A 79 10.64 -5.72 21.16
CA PRO A 79 11.40 -6.58 22.08
C PRO A 79 12.25 -5.82 23.10
N LYS A 80 12.63 -4.56 22.80
CA LYS A 80 13.44 -3.72 23.69
C LYS A 80 12.65 -3.09 24.83
N VAL A 81 11.32 -3.00 24.69
CA VAL A 81 10.42 -2.26 25.61
C VAL A 81 9.29 -3.13 26.15
N THR A 82 9.45 -4.46 26.15
CA THR A 82 8.44 -5.44 26.58
C THR A 82 7.93 -5.21 28.01
N ASN A 83 8.76 -4.66 28.89
CA ASN A 83 8.43 -4.38 30.29
C ASN A 83 7.38 -3.26 30.45
N TYR A 84 7.08 -2.49 29.40
CA TYR A 84 6.12 -1.39 29.46
C TYR A 84 4.74 -1.80 28.94
N ARG A 85 3.69 -1.35 29.65
CA ARG A 85 2.28 -1.64 29.32
C ARG A 85 1.87 -1.20 27.90
N PHE A 86 2.43 -0.10 27.40
CA PHE A 86 2.13 0.39 26.06
C PHE A 86 2.64 -0.56 24.97
N SER A 87 3.75 -1.29 25.21
CA SER A 87 4.31 -2.24 24.24
C SER A 87 3.36 -3.41 24.01
N SER A 88 2.76 -3.94 25.07
CA SER A 88 1.74 -4.99 25.00
C SER A 88 0.53 -4.51 24.21
N GLN A 89 0.04 -3.29 24.48
CA GLN A 89 -1.11 -2.72 23.77
C GLN A 89 -0.84 -2.52 22.27
N ILE A 90 0.39 -2.16 21.89
CA ILE A 90 0.78 -2.04 20.48
C ILE A 90 0.84 -3.43 19.85
N THR A 91 1.46 -4.40 20.53
CA THR A 91 1.58 -5.80 20.08
C THR A 91 0.22 -6.42 19.82
N ASP A 92 -0.74 -6.24 20.74
CA ASP A 92 -2.11 -6.75 20.59
C ASP A 92 -2.86 -6.13 19.40
N LYS A 93 -2.48 -4.91 19.00
CA LYS A 93 -3.08 -4.21 17.86
C LYS A 93 -2.42 -4.56 16.53
N ILE A 94 -1.19 -5.07 16.51
CA ILE A 94 -0.45 -5.38 15.28
C ILE A 94 -1.22 -6.34 14.36
N PRO A 95 -1.77 -7.47 14.84
CA PRO A 95 -2.54 -8.38 13.98
C PRO A 95 -3.75 -7.69 13.35
N LYS A 96 -4.49 -6.89 14.13
CA LYS A 96 -5.65 -6.12 13.65
C LYS A 96 -5.24 -5.08 12.61
N LEU A 97 -4.09 -4.44 12.76
CA LEU A 97 -3.58 -3.51 11.75
C LEU A 97 -3.22 -4.22 10.45
N ARG A 98 -2.62 -5.41 10.50
CA ARG A 98 -2.35 -6.24 9.31
C ARG A 98 -3.65 -6.62 8.60
N GLU A 99 -4.65 -7.05 9.34
CA GLU A 99 -5.98 -7.38 8.82
C GLU A 99 -6.66 -6.16 8.19
N ASN A 100 -6.64 -5.00 8.86
CA ASN A 100 -7.20 -3.76 8.30
C ASN A 100 -6.53 -3.34 6.98
N ILE A 101 -5.21 -3.49 6.86
CA ILE A 101 -4.49 -3.23 5.61
C ILE A 101 -4.94 -4.21 4.52
N LYS A 102 -5.07 -5.49 4.87
CA LYS A 102 -5.52 -6.55 3.97
C LYS A 102 -6.93 -6.26 3.47
N ASP A 103 -7.86 -5.93 4.34
CA ASP A 103 -9.25 -5.61 4.00
C ASP A 103 -9.37 -4.36 3.15
N ALA A 104 -8.65 -3.29 3.50
CA ALA A 104 -8.62 -2.07 2.70
C ALA A 104 -8.10 -2.35 1.28
N SER A 105 -7.02 -3.12 1.14
CA SER A 105 -6.48 -3.50 -0.16
C SER A 105 -7.41 -4.40 -0.98
N MET A 106 -8.19 -5.26 -0.31
CA MET A 106 -9.19 -6.11 -0.94
C MET A 106 -10.41 -5.30 -1.39
N SER A 107 -10.80 -4.28 -0.64
CA SER A 107 -11.85 -3.33 -1.04
C SER A 107 -11.44 -2.58 -2.30
N ASP A 108 -10.23 -1.99 -2.32
CA ASP A 108 -9.69 -1.29 -3.50
C ASP A 108 -9.67 -2.21 -4.74
N LEU A 109 -9.33 -3.49 -4.55
CA LEU A 109 -9.36 -4.49 -5.63
C LEU A 109 -10.79 -4.78 -6.13
N ARG A 110 -11.77 -4.89 -5.21
CA ARG A 110 -13.17 -5.13 -5.59
C ARG A 110 -13.72 -3.97 -6.39
N ASP A 111 -13.42 -2.73 -5.98
CA ASP A 111 -13.81 -1.53 -6.70
C ASP A 111 -13.18 -1.50 -8.10
N PHE A 112 -11.89 -1.87 -8.21
CA PHE A 112 -11.22 -2.05 -9.49
C PHE A 112 -11.91 -3.12 -10.37
N LEU A 113 -12.24 -4.29 -9.81
CA LEU A 113 -12.91 -5.38 -10.52
C LEU A 113 -14.34 -5.03 -10.95
N GLU A 114 -14.98 -4.05 -10.33
CA GLU A 114 -16.26 -3.51 -10.79
C GLU A 114 -16.06 -2.48 -11.91
N ASN A 115 -15.10 -1.56 -11.73
CA ASN A 115 -14.80 -0.52 -12.71
C ASN A 115 -14.34 -1.11 -14.03
N ILE A 116 -13.47 -2.12 -14.00
CA ILE A 116 -12.97 -2.81 -15.20
C ILE A 116 -14.09 -3.36 -16.06
N ARG A 117 -15.19 -3.83 -15.45
CA ARG A 117 -16.35 -4.36 -16.17
C ARG A 117 -17.08 -3.25 -16.95
N LYS A 118 -17.11 -2.03 -16.42
CA LYS A 118 -17.75 -0.87 -17.06
C LYS A 118 -16.91 -0.31 -18.20
N TYR A 119 -15.58 -0.28 -18.04
CA TYR A 119 -14.66 0.30 -19.02
C TYR A 119 -14.18 -0.68 -20.09
N SER A 120 -14.28 -1.98 -19.84
CA SER A 120 -13.82 -3.03 -20.77
C SER A 120 -14.37 -2.86 -22.21
N PRO A 121 -15.67 -2.62 -22.46
CA PRO A 121 -16.15 -2.38 -23.82
C PRO A 121 -15.49 -1.18 -24.51
N LYS A 122 -15.25 -0.09 -23.78
CA LYS A 122 -14.58 1.10 -24.33
C LYS A 122 -13.12 0.81 -24.69
N ILE A 123 -12.43 0.02 -23.87
CA ILE A 123 -11.06 -0.44 -24.16
C ILE A 123 -11.05 -1.30 -25.43
N GLY A 124 -12.00 -2.21 -25.58
CA GLY A 124 -12.09 -3.05 -26.78
C GLY A 124 -12.44 -2.28 -28.05
N GLU A 125 -13.27 -1.24 -27.95
CA GLU A 125 -13.54 -0.31 -29.05
C GLU A 125 -12.27 0.42 -29.51
N VAL A 126 -11.53 1.01 -28.57
CA VAL A 126 -10.27 1.71 -28.86
C VAL A 126 -9.23 0.76 -29.44
N ALA A 127 -9.07 -0.43 -28.85
CA ALA A 127 -8.14 -1.45 -29.34
C ALA A 127 -8.47 -1.93 -30.76
N MET A 128 -9.74 -2.17 -31.07
CA MET A 128 -10.16 -2.57 -32.42
C MET A 128 -9.97 -1.45 -33.45
N ARG A 129 -10.30 -0.20 -33.09
CA ARG A 129 -10.07 0.95 -33.96
C ARG A 129 -8.60 1.09 -34.31
N HIS A 130 -7.74 1.07 -33.30
CA HIS A 130 -6.30 1.18 -33.46
C HIS A 130 -5.73 0.03 -34.31
N SER A 131 -6.14 -1.22 -34.04
CA SER A 131 -5.71 -2.37 -34.86
C SER A 131 -6.16 -2.24 -36.32
N SER A 132 -7.36 -1.72 -36.57
CA SER A 132 -7.84 -1.44 -37.92
C SER A 132 -7.02 -0.35 -38.62
N GLU A 133 -6.67 0.74 -37.94
CA GLU A 133 -5.86 1.83 -38.48
C GLU A 133 -4.43 1.37 -38.81
N GLN A 134 -3.83 0.55 -37.94
CA GLN A 134 -2.54 -0.08 -38.19
C GLN A 134 -2.56 -0.95 -39.44
N LEU A 135 -3.54 -1.85 -39.58
CA LEU A 135 -3.69 -2.69 -40.77
C LEU A 135 -3.88 -1.87 -42.05
N ILE A 136 -4.60 -0.75 -41.98
CA ILE A 136 -4.77 0.17 -43.12
C ILE A 136 -3.44 0.83 -43.48
N SER A 137 -2.69 1.32 -42.48
CA SER A 137 -1.36 1.93 -42.72
C SER A 137 -0.36 0.93 -43.31
N GLU A 138 -0.32 -0.30 -42.81
CA GLU A 138 0.53 -1.37 -43.34
C GLU A 138 0.13 -1.77 -44.76
N ALA A 139 -1.17 -1.84 -45.05
CA ALA A 139 -1.69 -2.09 -46.39
C ALA A 139 -1.39 -0.93 -47.36
N GLU A 140 -1.36 0.32 -46.90
CA GLU A 140 -0.94 1.48 -47.70
C GLU A 140 0.57 1.47 -48.02
N ILE A 141 1.40 0.99 -47.08
CA ILE A 141 2.85 0.83 -47.27
C ILE A 141 3.15 -0.29 -48.28
N ILE A 142 2.40 -1.40 -48.23
CA ILE A 142 2.56 -2.55 -49.14
C ILE A 142 1.86 -2.32 -50.51
N GLY A 143 0.83 -1.47 -50.54
CA GLY A 143 -0.13 -1.33 -51.64
C GLY A 143 0.09 -0.15 -52.61
N ARG A 144 1.32 0.32 -52.85
CA ARG A 144 1.60 1.34 -53.88
C ARG A 144 1.44 0.80 -55.32
N LYS A 145 0.22 0.43 -55.70
CA LYS A 145 -0.31 0.56 -57.08
C LYS A 145 -1.84 0.43 -57.19
N LYS A 146 -2.65 1.13 -56.37
CA LYS A 146 -3.97 1.57 -56.88
C LYS A 146 -4.52 2.80 -56.17
N LYS A 147 -4.37 3.93 -56.86
CA LYS A 147 -5.05 5.22 -56.66
C LYS A 147 -6.55 5.01 -56.35
N ARG A 148 -6.99 5.41 -55.16
CA ARG A 148 -8.33 5.98 -54.96
C ARG A 148 -8.25 7.24 -54.09
N ILE A 149 -9.03 8.20 -54.56
CA ILE A 149 -9.09 9.61 -54.21
C ILE A 149 -9.77 9.81 -52.86
N ALA A 150 -9.11 10.62 -52.02
CA ALA A 150 -9.60 11.58 -51.04
C ALA A 150 -10.84 11.25 -50.19
N GLY A 151 -10.58 11.14 -48.88
CA GLY A 151 -11.56 11.31 -47.81
C GLY A 151 -10.85 11.62 -46.49
N ASN A 152 -10.54 12.90 -46.28
CA ASN A 152 -10.24 13.55 -45.00
C ASN A 152 -9.38 12.77 -43.98
N SER A 153 -8.07 12.73 -44.21
CA SER A 153 -7.09 12.57 -43.14
C SER A 153 -6.98 13.88 -42.36
N SER A 154 -7.91 14.09 -41.44
CA SER A 154 -7.73 15.03 -40.35
C SER A 154 -6.72 14.40 -39.40
N GLY A 155 -5.45 14.77 -39.53
CA GLY A 155 -4.44 14.52 -38.52
C GLY A 155 -4.89 15.16 -37.22
N ASN A 156 -5.35 14.33 -36.30
CA ASN A 156 -5.19 14.59 -34.89
C ASN A 156 -4.20 13.55 -34.41
N ASP A 157 -3.09 14.04 -33.86
CA ASP A 157 -2.21 13.31 -32.96
C ASP A 157 -3.04 12.94 -31.71
N GLU A 158 -3.98 12.01 -31.84
CA GLU A 158 -4.60 11.32 -30.71
C GLU A 158 -3.52 10.38 -30.16
N GLU A 159 -2.76 10.90 -29.19
CA GLU A 159 -1.83 10.15 -28.35
C GLU A 159 -2.37 8.74 -28.11
N GLU A 160 -1.52 7.75 -28.37
CA GLU A 160 -1.76 6.31 -28.17
C GLU A 160 -2.50 6.06 -26.85
N LEU A 161 -3.83 6.04 -26.86
CA LEU A 161 -4.63 5.74 -25.67
C LEU A 161 -4.53 4.23 -25.40
N SER A 162 -3.49 3.85 -24.66
CA SER A 162 -3.26 2.49 -24.21
C SER A 162 -4.30 2.11 -23.15
N ALA A 163 -4.51 0.80 -22.95
CA ALA A 163 -5.32 0.32 -21.83
C ALA A 163 -4.83 0.87 -20.48
N GLN A 164 -3.55 1.23 -20.38
CA GLN A 164 -2.90 1.87 -19.22
C GLN A 164 -3.37 3.31 -18.99
N ASP A 165 -3.73 4.05 -20.03
CA ASP A 165 -4.22 5.43 -19.92
C ASP A 165 -5.71 5.46 -19.56
N LEU A 166 -6.41 4.35 -19.78
CA LEU A 166 -7.84 4.22 -19.55
C LEU A 166 -8.17 3.68 -18.14
N MET A 167 -7.23 3.01 -17.47
CA MET A 167 -7.44 2.44 -16.14
C MET A 167 -6.19 2.38 -15.26
N ASP A 168 -6.38 2.66 -13.97
CA ASP A 168 -5.36 2.43 -12.96
C ASP A 168 -5.35 0.96 -12.51
N PHE A 169 -4.31 0.21 -12.90
CA PHE A 169 -4.07 -1.18 -12.48
C PHE A 169 -3.38 -1.30 -11.11
N SER A 170 -2.96 -0.18 -10.50
CA SER A 170 -2.29 -0.16 -9.20
C SER A 170 -3.01 -0.94 -8.10
N PRO A 171 -4.36 -0.94 -7.99
CA PRO A 171 -5.06 -1.73 -6.97
C PRO A 171 -4.77 -3.23 -7.05
N VAL A 172 -4.63 -3.79 -8.26
CA VAL A 172 -4.30 -5.21 -8.48
C VAL A 172 -2.91 -5.52 -7.95
N TYR A 173 -1.92 -4.75 -8.39
CA TYR A 173 -0.52 -4.98 -8.00
C TYR A 173 -0.29 -4.71 -6.51
N ARG A 174 -0.94 -3.69 -5.97
CA ARG A 174 -0.86 -3.36 -4.53
C ARG A 174 -1.44 -4.50 -3.69
N CYS A 175 -2.62 -5.00 -4.05
CA CYS A 175 -3.25 -6.11 -3.33
C CYS A 175 -2.41 -7.39 -3.45
N MET A 176 -1.96 -7.74 -4.66
CA MET A 176 -1.05 -8.87 -4.89
C MET A 176 0.20 -8.79 -4.01
N HIS A 177 0.84 -7.63 -3.98
CA HIS A 177 2.08 -7.43 -3.24
C HIS A 177 1.85 -7.53 -1.72
N ILE A 178 0.77 -6.94 -1.20
CA ILE A 178 0.40 -7.06 0.22
C ILE A 178 0.21 -8.52 0.61
N TYR A 179 -0.54 -9.30 -0.18
CA TYR A 179 -0.74 -10.72 0.08
C TYR A 179 0.56 -11.53 -0.02
N THR A 180 1.47 -11.15 -0.92
CA THR A 180 2.80 -11.77 -1.03
C THR A 180 3.64 -11.52 0.22
N VAL A 181 3.67 -10.28 0.71
CA VAL A 181 4.38 -9.91 1.96
C VAL A 181 3.77 -10.62 3.18
N LEU A 182 2.45 -10.80 3.20
CA LEU A 182 1.74 -11.54 4.25
C LEU A 182 1.86 -13.07 4.11
N ARG A 183 2.57 -13.58 3.09
CA ARG A 183 2.71 -15.02 2.79
C ARG A 183 1.38 -15.72 2.46
N GLU A 184 0.40 -14.98 1.96
CA GLU A 184 -0.90 -15.47 1.51
C GLU A 184 -1.11 -15.25 0.00
N GLY A 185 -0.03 -15.18 -0.77
CA GLY A 185 -0.07 -14.89 -2.21
C GLY A 185 -0.97 -15.86 -2.99
N ASP A 186 -0.95 -17.14 -2.65
CA ASP A 186 -1.75 -18.18 -3.32
C ASP A 186 -3.25 -17.97 -3.12
N THR A 187 -3.67 -17.56 -1.91
CA THR A 187 -5.06 -17.22 -1.60
C THR A 187 -5.56 -16.07 -2.49
N PHE A 188 -4.74 -15.03 -2.65
CA PHE A 188 -5.06 -13.91 -3.53
C PHE A 188 -5.14 -14.35 -4.99
N LYS A 189 -4.16 -15.12 -5.47
CA LYS A 189 -4.16 -15.63 -6.85
C LYS A 189 -5.43 -16.45 -7.13
N ALA A 190 -5.79 -17.37 -6.23
CA ALA A 190 -6.99 -18.18 -6.36
C ALA A 190 -8.26 -17.32 -6.42
N TYR A 191 -8.39 -16.34 -5.51
CA TYR A 191 -9.52 -15.40 -5.51
C TYR A 191 -9.60 -14.60 -6.81
N TYR A 192 -8.48 -13.99 -7.22
CA TYR A 192 -8.42 -13.16 -8.42
C TYR A 192 -8.76 -13.98 -9.67
N GLN A 193 -8.14 -15.15 -9.87
CA GLN A 193 -8.42 -16.04 -10.99
C GLN A 193 -9.89 -16.48 -11.01
N GLN A 194 -10.48 -16.79 -9.84
CA GLN A 194 -11.89 -17.15 -9.74
C GLN A 194 -12.80 -16.00 -10.19
N GLN A 195 -12.51 -14.76 -9.76
CA GLN A 195 -13.27 -13.58 -10.17
C GLN A 195 -13.15 -13.32 -11.68
N ARG A 196 -11.93 -13.37 -12.23
CA ARG A 196 -11.72 -13.18 -13.68
C ARG A 196 -12.41 -14.27 -14.51
N ARG A 197 -12.40 -15.53 -14.06
CA ARG A 197 -13.16 -16.64 -14.70
C ARG A 197 -14.66 -16.39 -14.70
N GLN A 198 -15.23 -15.88 -13.61
CA GLN A 198 -16.65 -15.54 -13.55
C GLN A 198 -16.99 -14.40 -14.51
N GLN A 199 -16.16 -13.36 -14.55
CA GLN A 199 -16.36 -12.25 -15.48
C GLN A 199 -16.22 -12.68 -16.95
N ALA A 200 -15.24 -13.53 -17.27
CA ALA A 200 -15.07 -14.10 -18.61
C ALA A 200 -16.33 -14.84 -19.08
N ARG A 201 -16.93 -15.67 -18.22
CA ARG A 201 -18.18 -16.38 -18.53
C ARG A 201 -19.32 -15.42 -18.86
N LEU A 202 -19.44 -14.31 -18.13
CA LEU A 202 -20.48 -13.31 -18.36
C LEU A 202 -20.25 -12.52 -19.65
N VAL A 203 -18.99 -12.15 -19.95
CA VAL A 203 -18.65 -11.40 -21.17
C VAL A 203 -18.82 -12.26 -22.42
N LEU A 204 -18.51 -13.56 -22.34
CA LEU A 204 -18.69 -14.48 -23.45
C LEU A 204 -20.15 -14.88 -23.70
N GLN A 205 -21.08 -14.57 -22.79
CA GLN A 205 -22.49 -14.86 -23.00
C GLN A 205 -23.12 -13.80 -23.94
N PRO A 206 -23.67 -14.19 -25.11
CA PRO A 206 -24.29 -13.24 -26.02
C PRO A 206 -25.52 -12.57 -25.39
N PRO A 207 -25.65 -11.22 -25.47
CA PRO A 207 -26.86 -10.53 -25.06
C PRO A 207 -28.05 -10.94 -25.94
N VAL A 208 -29.24 -11.07 -25.34
CA VAL A 208 -30.45 -11.58 -26.02
C VAL A 208 -30.76 -10.77 -27.28
N ASN A 209 -30.62 -9.44 -27.23
CA ASN A 209 -30.99 -8.54 -28.33
C ASN A 209 -29.80 -8.14 -29.22
N MET A 210 -28.63 -8.76 -29.03
CA MET A 210 -27.43 -8.41 -29.78
C MET A 210 -27.64 -8.59 -31.30
N HIS A 211 -28.47 -9.55 -31.70
CA HIS A 211 -28.74 -9.89 -33.09
C HIS A 211 -29.68 -8.92 -33.81
N GLU A 212 -30.31 -7.98 -33.08
CA GLU A 212 -31.27 -7.03 -33.64
C GLU A 212 -30.60 -5.92 -34.47
N SER A 213 -29.31 -5.63 -34.25
CA SER A 213 -28.58 -4.60 -34.99
C SER A 213 -27.09 -4.87 -35.08
N ILE A 214 -26.44 -4.32 -36.12
CA ILE A 214 -24.96 -4.37 -36.27
C ILE A 214 -24.27 -3.72 -35.07
N LEU A 215 -24.85 -2.65 -34.52
CA LEU A 215 -24.33 -1.98 -33.32
C LEU A 215 -24.36 -2.91 -32.09
N GLY A 216 -25.36 -3.80 -31.99
CA GLY A 216 -25.46 -4.82 -30.96
C GLY A 216 -24.29 -5.82 -31.04
N TYR A 217 -23.99 -6.33 -32.24
CA TYR A 217 -22.81 -7.18 -32.47
C TYR A 217 -21.51 -6.44 -32.13
N GLN A 218 -21.39 -5.19 -32.58
CA GLN A 218 -20.21 -4.38 -32.35
C GLN A 218 -19.95 -4.18 -30.84
N ALA A 219 -20.97 -3.79 -30.07
CA ALA A 219 -20.85 -3.61 -28.62
C ALA A 219 -20.47 -4.91 -27.89
N TYR A 220 -21.01 -6.05 -28.31
CA TYR A 220 -20.66 -7.35 -27.74
C TYR A 220 -19.21 -7.73 -28.05
N LEU A 221 -18.76 -7.57 -29.30
CA LEU A 221 -17.37 -7.83 -29.69
C LEU A 221 -16.40 -6.88 -28.98
N HIS A 222 -16.75 -5.60 -28.84
CA HIS A 222 -15.98 -4.64 -28.05
C HIS A 222 -15.81 -5.12 -26.60
N GLY A 223 -16.87 -5.64 -25.98
CA GLY A 223 -16.80 -6.23 -24.64
C GLY A 223 -15.83 -7.42 -24.54
N ILE A 224 -15.87 -8.34 -25.52
CA ILE A 224 -14.97 -9.50 -25.56
C ILE A 224 -13.52 -9.07 -25.73
N VAL A 225 -13.22 -8.26 -26.76
CA VAL A 225 -11.86 -7.80 -27.04
C VAL A 225 -11.31 -7.00 -25.86
N GLY A 226 -12.13 -6.11 -25.29
CA GLY A 226 -11.77 -5.34 -24.12
C GLY A 226 -11.42 -6.19 -22.91
N PHE A 227 -12.09 -7.32 -22.71
CA PHE A 227 -11.76 -8.25 -21.64
C PHE A 227 -10.37 -8.86 -21.86
N PHE A 228 -10.09 -9.36 -23.07
CA PHE A 228 -8.81 -10.00 -23.38
C PHE A 228 -7.63 -9.03 -23.43
N VAL A 229 -7.82 -7.79 -23.89
CA VAL A 229 -6.77 -6.75 -23.84
C VAL A 229 -6.37 -6.45 -22.40
N VAL A 230 -7.35 -6.39 -21.50
CA VAL A 230 -7.12 -6.20 -20.07
C VAL A 230 -6.40 -7.41 -19.45
N GLU A 231 -6.83 -8.64 -19.77
CA GLU A 231 -6.14 -9.83 -19.29
C GLU A 231 -4.71 -9.87 -19.80
N ASP A 232 -4.46 -9.62 -21.10
CA ASP A 232 -3.13 -9.59 -21.68
C ASP A 232 -2.23 -8.55 -21.00
N HIS A 233 -2.77 -7.35 -20.72
CA HIS A 233 -2.03 -6.35 -19.97
C HIS A 233 -1.60 -6.86 -18.58
N ILE A 234 -2.53 -7.42 -17.82
CA ILE A 234 -2.26 -7.93 -16.46
C ILE A 234 -1.35 -9.16 -16.49
N LEU A 235 -1.44 -9.99 -17.53
CA LEU A 235 -0.55 -11.13 -17.76
C LEU A 235 0.89 -10.68 -17.96
N ASN A 236 1.10 -9.69 -18.82
CA ASN A 236 2.43 -9.22 -19.21
C ASN A 236 3.11 -8.39 -18.11
N THR A 237 2.35 -7.78 -17.22
CA THR A 237 2.86 -6.92 -16.14
C THR A 237 2.81 -7.57 -14.75
N GLY A 238 1.97 -8.59 -14.57
CA GLY A 238 1.64 -9.19 -13.27
C GLY A 238 2.58 -10.27 -12.76
N ASN A 239 3.74 -10.53 -13.41
CA ASN A 239 4.82 -11.43 -12.97
C ASN A 239 4.34 -12.66 -12.15
N GLY A 240 3.49 -13.51 -12.74
CA GLY A 240 3.05 -14.79 -12.12
C GLY A 240 1.64 -14.80 -11.51
N LEU A 241 0.79 -13.83 -11.88
CA LEU A 241 -0.66 -13.84 -11.63
C LEU A 241 -1.40 -14.91 -12.45
N ALA A 242 -0.85 -15.29 -13.61
CA ALA A 242 -1.34 -16.41 -14.39
C ALA A 242 -0.29 -17.50 -14.55
N THR A 243 -0.61 -18.61 -13.91
CA THR A 243 -0.37 -19.99 -14.30
C THR A 243 -1.54 -20.78 -13.75
#